data_AF-A0A972ZW31-F1
#
_entry.id   AF-A0A972ZW31-F1
#
_cell.length_a   1.000
_cell.length_b   1.000
_cell.length_c   1.000
_cell.angle_alpha   90.00
_cell.angle_beta   90.00
_cell.angle_gamma   90.00
#
_symmetry.space_group_name_H-M   'P 1'
#
loop_
_entity.id
_entity.type
_entity.pdbx_description
1 polymer ?
#
loop_
_entity_poly.entity_id
_entity_poly.type
_entity_poly.pdbx_seq_one_letter_code
_entity_poly.pdbx_strand_id
1 'polypeptide(L)'
;MIDPGRPRPAKRTALRRSLSLPLITLYGLGTTVGAGIYVLVGEVASRAGMFAPVSFLAASVIIALTAFSFAELSSRYPKSAGEAVYVHAGFGWPQLAVGIGFLVVFTGLVSSAAIVNGFVGYLNELIVLPRWLAIVLVVAVLGITAAIGISQSVTVAAIITMVEVGGLVFVIWVARDAFVDLPARVPEMLPPWEAGVWAGILSGSVLAFFAFIGFEDMVNVAEEVKTARRTLPVAIILTLGITTVLYMMIATVAVVVLPPDVLAGSEAPLALIYTQATGAPATVISLIALVAVLNGALIQIIMGSRVLYGLSAEGWLPAIVGKIDPRTRTPVIATGIATGIVLALALLLPLVTLALTTSMTILVVFAIVNLALWRIKGQDPKPQGVMTFPRWIPGAGFLANVAFVGFQIVRWAGG
;
A
#
# COMPACT_ATOMS: atom_id res chain seq x y z
N MET A 1 8.16 -58.35 0.80
CA MET A 1 6.92 -58.04 0.05
C MET A 1 6.77 -56.54 -0.01
N ILE A 2 7.01 -55.94 -1.18
CA ILE A 2 6.86 -54.50 -1.42
C ILE A 2 5.46 -54.30 -1.99
N ASP A 3 4.60 -53.60 -1.26
CA ASP A 3 3.24 -53.26 -1.65
C ASP A 3 3.25 -52.36 -2.91
N PRO A 4 2.78 -52.82 -4.08
CA PRO A 4 2.80 -52.05 -5.33
C PRO A 4 1.63 -51.04 -5.45
N GLY A 5 0.76 -50.91 -4.45
CA GLY A 5 -0.55 -50.27 -4.59
C GLY A 5 -0.72 -48.84 -4.09
N ARG A 6 0.30 -48.20 -3.51
CA ARG A 6 0.14 -46.80 -3.04
C ARG A 6 0.33 -45.81 -4.19
N PRO A 7 -0.69 -45.03 -4.58
CA PRO A 7 -0.49 -43.94 -5.53
C PRO A 7 0.56 -42.99 -4.95
N ARG A 8 1.64 -42.75 -5.72
CA ARG A 8 2.65 -41.74 -5.38
C ARG A 8 1.91 -40.42 -5.13
N PRO A 9 2.15 -39.71 -4.01
CA PRO A 9 1.54 -38.41 -3.81
C PRO A 9 1.87 -37.56 -5.04
N ALA A 10 0.83 -37.06 -5.71
CA ALA A 10 1.00 -36.20 -6.88
C ALA A 10 2.01 -35.11 -6.51
N LYS A 11 3.11 -35.00 -7.27
CA LYS A 11 4.06 -33.90 -7.11
C LYS A 11 3.24 -32.61 -7.20
N ARG A 12 2.97 -31.96 -6.07
CA ARG A 12 2.33 -30.65 -6.05
C ARG A 12 3.16 -29.76 -6.97
N THR A 13 2.53 -29.28 -8.04
CA THR A 13 3.16 -28.35 -8.98
C THR A 13 3.58 -27.12 -8.18
N ALA A 14 4.87 -26.99 -7.88
CA ALA A 14 5.39 -25.87 -7.11
C ALA A 14 5.50 -24.65 -8.04
N LEU A 15 5.23 -23.45 -7.49
CA LEU A 15 5.39 -22.20 -8.22
C LEU A 15 6.84 -22.04 -8.72
N ARG A 16 6.99 -21.47 -9.92
CA ARG A 16 8.32 -21.27 -10.51
C ARG A 16 9.03 -20.14 -9.78
N ARG A 17 10.18 -20.45 -9.18
CA ARG A 17 11.05 -19.46 -8.54
C ARG A 17 11.81 -18.62 -9.56
N SER A 18 11.18 -17.57 -10.09
CA SER A 18 11.75 -16.70 -11.11
C SER A 18 12.15 -15.31 -10.62
N LEU A 19 11.62 -14.83 -9.49
CA LEU A 19 11.78 -13.44 -9.08
C LEU A 19 13.16 -13.18 -8.45
N SER A 20 13.85 -12.16 -8.95
CA SER A 20 15.15 -11.66 -8.46
C SER A 20 14.98 -10.43 -7.57
N LEU A 21 16.04 -10.02 -6.87
CA LEU A 21 16.02 -8.84 -5.99
C LEU A 21 15.53 -7.56 -6.69
N PRO A 22 16.06 -7.16 -7.87
CA PRO A 22 15.59 -5.94 -8.53
C PRO A 22 14.10 -5.99 -8.88
N LEU A 23 13.63 -7.15 -9.33
CA LEU A 23 12.25 -7.31 -9.78
C LEU A 23 11.27 -7.32 -8.61
N ILE A 24 11.62 -7.92 -7.46
CA ILE A 24 10.79 -7.83 -6.26
C ILE A 24 10.82 -6.44 -5.62
N THR A 25 11.96 -5.73 -5.68
CA THR A 25 12.04 -4.33 -5.22
C THR A 25 11.18 -3.43 -6.10
N LEU A 26 11.22 -3.60 -7.43
CA LEU A 26 10.33 -2.86 -8.34
C LEU A 26 8.85 -3.23 -8.11
N TYR A 27 8.56 -4.50 -7.83
CA TYR A 27 7.20 -4.89 -7.46
C TYR A 27 6.74 -4.20 -6.16
N GLY A 28 7.56 -4.25 -5.10
CA GLY A 28 7.27 -3.56 -3.84
C GLY A 28 7.14 -2.05 -4.00
N LEU A 29 7.98 -1.45 -4.83
CA LEU A 29 7.86 -0.04 -5.19
C LEU A 29 6.53 0.23 -5.89
N GLY A 30 6.06 -0.60 -6.82
CA GLY A 30 4.79 -0.35 -7.52
C GLY A 30 3.55 -0.57 -6.66
N THR A 31 3.61 -1.53 -5.73
CA THR A 31 2.51 -1.73 -4.77
C THR A 31 2.46 -0.60 -3.74
N THR A 32 3.60 0.04 -3.43
CA THR A 32 3.68 1.15 -2.48
C THR A 32 3.42 2.52 -3.16
N VAL A 33 4.03 2.75 -4.32
CA VAL A 33 3.97 3.99 -5.12
C VAL A 33 2.69 3.99 -5.95
N GLY A 34 1.55 4.03 -5.26
CA GLY A 34 0.24 4.13 -5.88
C GLY A 34 -0.39 5.52 -5.74
N ALA A 35 -1.73 5.54 -5.65
CA ALA A 35 -2.50 6.79 -5.49
C ALA A 35 -2.11 7.61 -4.25
N GLY A 36 -1.48 6.99 -3.25
CA GLY A 36 -1.16 7.65 -1.99
C GLY A 36 -0.34 8.92 -2.18
N ILE A 37 0.86 8.85 -2.75
CA ILE A 37 1.67 10.07 -2.97
C ILE A 37 1.10 10.96 -4.08
N TYR A 38 0.54 10.36 -5.13
CA TYR A 38 -0.02 11.09 -6.26
C TYR A 38 -1.21 11.96 -5.86
N VAL A 39 -2.00 11.55 -4.87
CA VAL A 39 -3.29 12.20 -4.57
C VAL A 39 -3.28 12.80 -3.16
N LEU A 40 -2.75 12.09 -2.16
CA LEU A 40 -2.86 12.53 -0.77
C LEU A 40 -1.84 13.59 -0.37
N VAL A 41 -0.85 13.92 -1.20
CA VAL A 41 0.11 14.99 -0.83
C VAL A 41 -0.61 16.32 -0.56
N GLY A 42 -1.65 16.65 -1.34
CA GLY A 42 -2.49 17.84 -1.10
C GLY A 42 -3.31 17.75 0.18
N GLU A 43 -3.87 16.58 0.48
CA GLU A 43 -4.63 16.34 1.72
C GLU A 43 -3.76 16.26 2.97
N VAL A 44 -2.49 15.88 2.84
CA VAL A 44 -1.52 15.96 3.94
C VAL A 44 -1.12 17.42 4.16
N ALA A 45 -0.91 18.19 3.09
CA ALA A 45 -0.67 19.63 3.16
C ALA A 45 -1.86 20.41 3.74
N SER A 46 -3.11 19.97 3.52
CA SER A 46 -4.29 20.60 4.12
C SER A 46 -4.30 20.50 5.65
N ARG A 47 -3.73 19.43 6.21
CA ARG A 47 -3.65 19.19 7.67
C ARG A 47 -2.39 19.73 8.32
N ALA A 48 -1.26 19.63 7.63
CA ALA A 48 0.05 19.93 8.17
C ALA A 48 0.64 21.25 7.63
N GLY A 49 -0.01 21.88 6.64
CA GLY A 49 0.50 23.08 5.99
C GLY A 49 1.88 22.83 5.36
N MET A 50 2.79 23.78 5.59
CA MET A 50 4.20 23.68 5.20
C MET A 50 4.95 22.50 5.85
N PHE A 51 4.37 21.89 6.90
CA PHE A 51 4.97 20.76 7.62
C PHE A 51 4.57 19.38 7.03
N ALA A 52 3.96 19.35 5.83
CA ALA A 52 3.67 18.09 5.13
C ALA A 52 4.89 17.15 5.01
N PRO A 53 6.11 17.62 4.69
CA PRO A 53 7.30 16.75 4.68
C PRO A 53 7.58 16.10 6.04
N VAL A 54 7.38 16.83 7.15
CA VAL A 54 7.52 16.28 8.51
C VAL A 54 6.48 15.19 8.75
N SER A 55 5.27 15.35 8.21
CA SER A 55 4.21 14.34 8.31
C SER A 55 4.58 13.04 7.59
N PHE A 56 5.14 13.14 6.38
CA PHE A 56 5.66 11.98 5.63
C PHE A 56 6.84 11.33 6.34
N LEU A 57 7.74 12.11 6.95
CA LEU A 57 8.86 11.59 7.73
C LEU A 57 8.39 10.83 8.97
N ALA A 58 7.43 11.38 9.72
CA ALA A 58 6.89 10.70 10.89
C ALA A 58 6.15 9.40 10.50
N ALA A 59 5.41 9.40 9.38
CA ALA A 59 4.80 8.18 8.85
C ALA A 59 5.85 7.12 8.46
N SER A 60 6.93 7.53 7.79
CA SER A 60 7.99 6.60 7.35
C SER A 60 8.76 5.99 8.52
N VAL A 61 9.02 6.76 9.59
CA VAL A 61 9.69 6.24 10.80
C VAL A 61 8.86 5.14 11.46
N ILE A 62 7.54 5.33 11.56
CA ILE A 62 6.64 4.34 12.18
C ILE A 62 6.55 3.08 11.32
N ILE A 63 6.44 3.27 10.00
CA ILE A 63 6.45 2.15 9.06
C ILE A 63 7.79 1.45 9.07
N ALA A 64 8.92 2.13 9.22
CA ALA A 64 10.24 1.51 9.27
C ALA A 64 10.35 0.47 10.38
N LEU A 65 9.82 0.77 11.58
CA LEU A 65 9.79 -0.19 12.68
C LEU A 65 9.06 -1.48 12.28
N THR A 66 7.94 -1.34 11.57
CA THR A 66 7.17 -2.48 11.08
C THR A 66 7.85 -3.18 9.89
N ALA A 67 8.44 -2.43 8.96
CA ALA A 67 9.14 -2.97 7.81
C ALA A 67 10.36 -3.82 8.23
N PHE A 68 11.09 -3.42 9.27
CA PHE A 68 12.13 -4.27 9.86
C PHE A 68 11.55 -5.56 10.45
N SER A 69 10.38 -5.49 11.11
CA SER A 69 9.69 -6.70 11.57
C SER A 69 9.29 -7.62 10.42
N PHE A 70 8.73 -7.07 9.33
CA PHE A 70 8.40 -7.82 8.12
C PHE A 70 9.64 -8.38 7.41
N ALA A 71 10.76 -7.65 7.40
CA ALA A 71 12.02 -8.12 6.85
C ALA A 71 12.53 -9.33 7.63
N GLU A 72 12.49 -9.33 8.96
CA GLU A 72 12.86 -10.52 9.75
C GLU A 72 11.85 -11.66 9.59
N LEU A 73 10.54 -11.37 9.65
CA LEU A 73 9.49 -12.38 9.52
C LEU A 73 9.49 -13.07 8.16
N SER A 74 9.69 -12.34 7.07
CA SER A 74 9.82 -12.91 5.72
C SER A 74 11.04 -13.80 5.55
N SER A 75 12.10 -13.55 6.32
CA SER A 75 13.28 -14.42 6.41
C SER A 75 13.02 -15.69 7.23
N ARG A 76 12.29 -15.56 8.34
CA ARG A 76 11.90 -16.69 9.21
C ARG A 76 10.87 -17.62 8.55
N TYR A 77 9.83 -17.04 7.96
CA TYR A 77 8.67 -17.74 7.40
C TYR A 77 8.40 -17.27 5.95
N PRO A 78 9.23 -17.66 4.96
CA PRO A 78 9.06 -17.26 3.56
C PRO A 78 7.90 -18.03 2.90
N LYS A 79 6.68 -17.73 3.29
CA LYS A 79 5.43 -18.33 2.80
C LYS A 79 4.49 -17.22 2.32
N SER A 80 3.66 -17.54 1.33
CA SER A 80 2.57 -16.66 0.91
C SER A 80 1.52 -16.49 2.03
N ALA A 81 0.71 -15.42 1.97
CA ALA A 81 -0.22 -14.98 3.03
C ALA A 81 0.51 -14.55 4.32
N GLY A 82 1.49 -13.65 4.18
CA GLY A 82 2.50 -13.39 5.20
C GLY A 82 1.92 -12.94 6.54
N GLU A 83 1.02 -11.95 6.58
CA GLU A 83 0.50 -11.38 7.82
C GLU A 83 -0.20 -12.44 8.67
N ALA A 84 -1.12 -13.19 8.07
CA ALA A 84 -1.85 -14.26 8.74
C ALA A 84 -0.89 -15.36 9.23
N VAL A 85 0.08 -15.76 8.40
CA VAL A 85 1.10 -16.76 8.76
C VAL A 85 1.98 -16.27 9.91
N TYR A 86 2.39 -15.01 9.92
CA TYR A 86 3.23 -14.43 10.98
C TYR A 86 2.48 -14.37 12.30
N VAL A 87 1.21 -13.96 12.28
CA VAL A 87 0.36 -13.92 13.47
C VAL A 87 0.10 -15.33 13.98
N HIS A 88 -0.18 -16.29 13.11
CA HIS A 88 -0.32 -17.69 13.53
C HIS A 88 0.98 -18.23 14.16
N ALA A 89 2.14 -17.94 13.57
CA ALA A 89 3.43 -18.37 14.10
C ALA A 89 3.76 -17.76 15.47
N GLY A 90 3.36 -16.51 15.74
CA GLY A 90 3.65 -15.84 17.01
C GLY A 90 2.66 -16.10 18.13
N PHE A 91 1.39 -16.38 17.81
CA PHE A 91 0.33 -16.58 18.79
C PHE A 91 -0.16 -18.03 18.90
N GLY A 92 0.01 -18.83 17.84
CA GLY A 92 -0.55 -20.18 17.77
C GLY A 92 -2.08 -20.23 17.64
N TRP A 93 -2.74 -19.11 17.37
CA TRP A 93 -4.21 -18.98 17.33
C TRP A 93 -4.73 -18.90 15.89
N PRO A 94 -5.33 -19.97 15.33
CA PRO A 94 -5.84 -19.97 13.96
C PRO A 94 -6.90 -18.90 13.70
N GLN A 95 -7.81 -18.68 14.66
CA GLN A 95 -8.91 -17.72 14.52
C GLN A 95 -8.40 -16.29 14.39
N LEU A 96 -7.34 -15.94 15.13
CA LEU A 96 -6.71 -14.62 15.04
C LEU A 96 -6.05 -14.43 13.67
N ALA A 97 -5.35 -15.45 13.17
CA ALA A 97 -4.72 -15.41 11.85
C ALA A 97 -5.74 -15.23 10.72
N VAL A 98 -6.87 -15.94 10.79
CA VAL A 98 -8.00 -15.78 9.87
C VAL A 98 -8.57 -14.36 9.96
N GLY A 99 -8.84 -13.86 11.16
CA GLY A 99 -9.31 -12.49 11.37
C GLY A 99 -8.38 -11.43 10.78
N ILE A 100 -7.07 -11.62 10.89
CA ILE A 100 -6.07 -10.73 10.28
C ILE A 100 -6.10 -10.82 8.76
N GLY A 101 -6.21 -12.02 8.18
CA GLY A 101 -6.38 -12.18 6.74
C GLY A 101 -7.62 -11.44 6.22
N PHE A 102 -8.74 -11.50 6.95
CA PHE A 102 -9.95 -10.73 6.63
C PHE A 102 -9.74 -9.22 6.70
N LEU A 103 -9.04 -8.72 7.73
CA LEU A 103 -8.73 -7.30 7.85
C LEU A 103 -7.86 -6.81 6.70
N VAL A 104 -6.84 -7.58 6.28
CA VAL A 104 -5.98 -7.25 5.13
C VAL A 104 -6.77 -7.20 3.82
N VAL A 105 -7.77 -8.07 3.67
CA VAL A 105 -8.64 -8.04 2.49
C VAL A 105 -9.57 -6.84 2.50
N PHE A 106 -10.17 -6.58 3.65
CA PHE A 106 -11.00 -5.40 3.84
C PHE A 106 -10.19 -4.12 3.56
N THR A 107 -8.96 -4.01 4.08
CA THR A 107 -8.09 -2.86 3.78
C THR A 107 -7.77 -2.75 2.30
N GLY A 108 -7.52 -3.87 1.61
CA GLY A 108 -7.31 -3.88 0.17
C GLY A 108 -8.49 -3.32 -0.60
N LEU A 109 -9.72 -3.76 -0.29
CA LEU A 109 -10.94 -3.28 -0.96
C LEU A 109 -11.23 -1.80 -0.67
N VAL A 110 -11.06 -1.35 0.58
CA VAL A 110 -11.21 0.07 0.96
C VAL A 110 -10.12 0.91 0.28
N SER A 111 -8.89 0.39 0.20
CA SER A 111 -7.77 1.03 -0.50
C SER A 111 -8.05 1.17 -1.99
N SER A 112 -8.58 0.14 -2.66
CA SER A 112 -9.00 0.24 -4.07
C SER A 112 -10.00 1.36 -4.28
N ALA A 113 -10.96 1.52 -3.37
CA ALA A 113 -11.96 2.60 -3.46
C ALA A 113 -11.33 3.99 -3.28
N ALA A 114 -10.33 4.13 -2.39
CA ALA A 114 -9.57 5.36 -2.23
C ALA A 114 -8.76 5.69 -3.50
N ILE A 115 -8.06 4.69 -4.04
CA ILE A 115 -7.30 4.77 -5.28
C ILE A 115 -8.19 5.21 -6.44
N VAL A 116 -9.38 4.59 -6.59
CA VAL A 116 -10.38 4.96 -7.59
C VAL A 116 -10.86 6.40 -7.44
N ASN A 117 -11.06 6.90 -6.22
CA ASN A 117 -11.42 8.31 -6.02
C ASN A 117 -10.30 9.25 -6.47
N GLY A 118 -9.05 8.88 -6.24
CA GLY A 118 -7.88 9.63 -6.70
C GLY A 118 -7.68 9.60 -8.21
N PHE A 119 -8.12 8.53 -8.89
CA PHE A 119 -8.12 8.43 -10.35
C PHE A 119 -8.90 9.56 -11.01
N VAL A 120 -10.04 9.93 -10.41
CA VAL A 120 -10.98 10.89 -11.02
C VAL A 120 -10.34 12.27 -11.22
N GLY A 121 -9.57 12.74 -10.23
CA GLY A 121 -8.89 14.03 -10.32
C GLY A 121 -7.97 14.10 -11.54
N TYR A 122 -7.10 13.10 -11.70
CA TYR A 122 -6.19 13.00 -12.84
C TYR A 122 -6.90 12.74 -14.17
N LEU A 123 -8.05 12.07 -14.17
CA LEU A 123 -8.82 11.87 -15.40
C LEU A 123 -9.42 13.18 -15.88
N ASN A 124 -9.92 14.01 -14.96
CA ASN A 124 -10.53 15.29 -15.25
C ASN A 124 -9.55 16.33 -15.82
N GLU A 125 -8.24 16.17 -15.60
CA GLU A 125 -7.18 16.94 -16.28
C GLU A 125 -7.13 16.66 -17.79
N LEU A 126 -7.63 15.50 -18.24
CA LEU A 126 -7.64 15.10 -19.64
C LEU A 126 -9.03 15.25 -20.26
N ILE A 127 -10.04 14.74 -19.56
CA ILE A 127 -11.43 14.69 -20.02
C ILE A 127 -12.32 14.93 -18.81
N VAL A 128 -13.07 16.04 -18.85
CA VAL A 128 -13.99 16.41 -17.78
C VAL A 128 -15.20 15.47 -17.79
N LEU A 129 -15.33 14.65 -16.75
CA LEU A 129 -16.48 13.76 -16.54
C LEU A 129 -17.10 13.97 -15.16
N PRO A 130 -18.43 13.77 -15.01
CA PRO A 130 -19.04 13.72 -13.69
C PRO A 130 -18.37 12.62 -12.84
N ARG A 131 -18.05 12.94 -11.57
CA ARG A 131 -17.31 12.04 -10.66
C ARG A 131 -17.92 10.63 -10.60
N TRP A 132 -19.23 10.53 -10.43
CA TRP A 132 -19.92 9.24 -10.34
C TRP A 132 -19.74 8.39 -11.61
N LEU A 133 -19.73 9.02 -12.78
CA LEU A 133 -19.57 8.34 -14.06
C LEU A 133 -18.13 7.85 -14.24
N ALA A 134 -17.15 8.71 -13.91
CA ALA A 134 -15.74 8.33 -13.93
C ALA A 134 -15.45 7.13 -13.01
N ILE A 135 -16.01 7.13 -11.79
CA ILE A 135 -15.90 6.02 -10.82
C ILE A 135 -16.52 4.74 -11.39
N VAL A 136 -17.74 4.80 -11.92
CA VAL A 136 -18.42 3.63 -12.50
C VAL A 136 -17.60 3.04 -13.65
N LEU A 137 -17.11 3.88 -14.56
CA LEU A 137 -16.35 3.44 -15.72
C LEU A 137 -15.01 2.81 -15.32
N VAL A 138 -14.24 3.45 -14.44
CA VAL A 138 -12.93 2.90 -14.03
C VAL A 138 -13.08 1.60 -13.25
N VAL A 139 -14.07 1.51 -12.34
CA VAL A 139 -14.31 0.30 -11.56
C VAL A 139 -14.82 -0.84 -12.46
N ALA A 140 -15.65 -0.54 -13.46
CA ALA A 140 -16.06 -1.52 -14.46
C ALA A 140 -14.86 -2.06 -15.25
N VAL A 141 -13.97 -1.18 -15.72
CA VAL A 141 -12.73 -1.58 -16.42
C VAL A 141 -11.86 -2.47 -15.54
N LEU A 142 -11.65 -2.08 -14.28
CA LEU A 142 -10.87 -2.86 -13.31
C LEU A 142 -11.50 -4.23 -13.04
N GLY A 143 -12.82 -4.28 -12.82
CA GLY A 143 -13.55 -5.52 -12.57
C GLY A 143 -13.54 -6.46 -13.77
N ILE A 144 -13.74 -5.95 -14.99
CA ILE A 144 -13.65 -6.73 -16.22
C ILE A 144 -12.23 -7.28 -16.39
N THR A 145 -11.20 -6.43 -16.19
CA THR A 145 -9.79 -6.83 -16.29
C THR A 145 -9.45 -7.94 -15.29
N ALA A 146 -9.91 -7.81 -14.04
CA ALA A 146 -9.75 -8.83 -13.02
C ALA A 146 -10.50 -10.13 -13.36
N ALA A 147 -11.71 -10.02 -13.91
CA ALA A 147 -12.54 -11.17 -14.27
C ALA A 147 -11.99 -11.94 -15.47
N ILE A 148 -11.43 -11.26 -16.47
CA ILE A 148 -10.73 -11.89 -17.62
C ILE A 148 -9.53 -12.72 -17.15
N GLY A 149 -9.04 -12.47 -15.94
CA GLY A 149 -7.93 -13.22 -15.38
C GLY A 149 -6.61 -12.83 -16.00
N ILE A 150 -6.46 -11.54 -16.31
CA ILE A 150 -5.13 -10.96 -16.50
C ILE A 150 -4.43 -11.02 -15.14
N SER A 151 -3.88 -12.19 -14.80
CA SER A 151 -2.99 -12.33 -13.67
C SER A 151 -1.79 -11.44 -13.98
N GLN A 152 -1.73 -10.28 -13.33
CA GLN A 152 -0.63 -9.33 -13.44
C GLN A 152 0.67 -10.11 -13.15
N SER A 153 1.53 -10.22 -14.17
CA SER A 153 2.87 -10.75 -13.99
C SER A 153 3.64 -9.75 -13.14
N VAL A 154 4.41 -10.23 -12.15
CA VAL A 154 5.31 -9.37 -11.36
C VAL A 154 6.23 -8.54 -12.27
N THR A 155 6.58 -9.05 -13.45
CA THR A 155 7.34 -8.30 -14.47
C THR A 155 6.55 -7.13 -15.06
N VAL A 156 5.26 -7.30 -15.34
CA VAL A 156 4.40 -6.22 -15.86
C VAL A 156 4.22 -5.15 -14.78
N ALA A 157 3.94 -5.56 -13.54
CA ALA A 157 3.89 -4.66 -12.41
C ALA A 157 5.21 -3.87 -12.28
N ALA A 158 6.36 -4.53 -12.36
CA ALA A 158 7.67 -3.87 -12.30
C ALA A 158 7.92 -2.86 -13.44
N ILE A 159 7.42 -3.12 -14.66
CA ILE A 159 7.51 -2.18 -15.78
C ILE A 159 6.63 -0.95 -15.50
N ILE A 160 5.40 -1.18 -15.03
CA ILE A 160 4.49 -0.10 -14.64
C ILE A 160 5.15 0.74 -13.53
N THR A 161 5.72 0.12 -12.50
CA THR A 161 6.46 0.82 -11.44
C THR A 161 7.55 1.73 -11.99
N MET A 162 8.29 1.28 -13.01
CA MET A 162 9.36 2.09 -13.58
C MET A 162 8.81 3.38 -14.21
N VAL A 163 7.61 3.32 -14.79
CA VAL A 163 6.88 4.50 -15.28
C VAL A 163 6.39 5.36 -14.12
N GLU A 164 5.85 4.78 -13.06
CA GLU A 164 5.38 5.49 -11.85
C GLU A 164 6.52 6.25 -11.16
N VAL A 165 7.58 5.53 -10.79
CA VAL A 165 8.77 6.11 -10.15
C VAL A 165 9.44 7.12 -11.09
N GLY A 166 9.48 6.82 -12.38
CA GLY A 166 9.95 7.75 -13.40
C GLY A 166 9.15 9.04 -13.43
N GLY A 167 7.82 8.97 -13.30
CA GLY A 167 6.93 10.12 -13.20
C GLY A 167 7.21 10.98 -11.96
N LEU A 168 7.40 10.36 -10.79
CA LEU A 168 7.78 11.09 -9.58
C LEU A 168 9.13 11.79 -9.73
N VAL A 169 10.15 11.08 -10.23
CA VAL A 169 11.48 11.66 -10.50
C VAL A 169 11.37 12.80 -11.51
N PHE A 170 10.51 12.67 -12.52
CA PHE A 170 10.28 13.71 -13.50
C PHE A 170 9.64 14.96 -12.89
N VAL A 171 8.63 14.82 -12.02
CA VAL A 171 8.04 15.95 -11.27
C VAL A 171 9.11 16.65 -10.42
N ILE A 172 9.94 15.89 -9.69
CA ILE A 172 11.04 16.44 -8.88
C ILE A 172 12.04 17.20 -9.76
N TRP A 173 12.40 16.65 -10.91
CA TRP A 173 13.39 17.25 -11.82
C TRP A 173 12.88 18.54 -12.49
N VAL A 174 11.60 18.56 -12.86
CA VAL A 174 10.93 19.73 -13.41
C VAL A 174 10.84 20.84 -12.37
N ALA A 175 10.46 20.50 -11.13
CA ALA A 175 10.33 21.44 -10.04
C ALA A 175 11.63 21.65 -9.25
N ARG A 176 12.80 21.38 -9.87
CA ARG A 176 14.10 21.46 -9.19
C ARG A 176 14.44 22.86 -8.67
N ASP A 177 13.88 23.89 -9.29
CA ASP A 177 14.11 25.28 -8.89
C ASP A 177 13.53 25.54 -7.49
N ALA A 178 12.54 24.75 -7.06
CA ALA A 178 12.07 24.75 -5.67
C ALA A 178 13.19 24.44 -4.66
N PHE A 179 14.20 23.65 -5.02
CA PHE A 179 15.35 23.40 -4.14
C PHE A 179 16.32 24.58 -4.08
N VAL A 180 16.31 25.46 -5.07
CA VAL A 180 17.07 26.71 -5.05
C VAL A 180 16.43 27.69 -4.06
N ASP A 181 15.10 27.74 -4.02
CA ASP A 181 14.34 28.59 -3.09
C ASP A 181 14.25 28.00 -1.67
N LEU A 182 14.50 26.70 -1.53
CA LEU A 182 14.36 25.97 -0.27
C LEU A 182 15.10 26.62 0.92
N PRO A 183 16.37 27.08 0.82
CA PRO A 183 17.05 27.70 1.95
C PRO A 183 16.31 28.91 2.53
N ALA A 184 15.60 29.68 1.69
CA ALA A 184 14.79 30.81 2.13
C ALA A 184 13.48 30.38 2.82
N ARG A 185 12.93 29.21 2.45
CA ARG A 185 11.68 28.67 2.98
C ARG A 185 11.85 27.71 4.16
N VAL A 186 13.07 27.23 4.44
CA VAL A 186 13.37 26.35 5.58
C VAL A 186 12.78 26.86 6.91
N PRO A 187 12.87 28.17 7.27
CA PRO A 187 12.28 28.66 8.52
C PRO A 187 10.76 28.43 8.63
N GLU A 188 10.03 28.44 7.51
CA GLU A 188 8.59 28.17 7.46
C GLU A 188 8.26 26.68 7.58
N MET A 189 9.24 25.81 7.36
CA MET A 189 9.11 24.36 7.39
C MET A 189 9.53 23.75 8.73
N LEU A 190 10.06 24.56 9.65
CA LEU A 190 10.39 24.15 11.00
C LEU A 190 9.15 24.30 11.89
N PRO A 191 8.55 23.20 12.38
CA PRO A 191 7.34 23.29 13.16
C PRO A 191 7.62 23.94 14.53
N PRO A 192 6.89 25.01 14.91
CA PRO A 192 6.99 25.55 16.26
C PRO A 192 6.50 24.52 17.29
N TRP A 193 6.91 24.72 18.55
CA TRP A 193 6.53 23.84 19.67
C TRP A 193 5.11 24.13 20.18
N GLU A 194 4.14 24.07 19.27
CA GLU A 194 2.72 24.33 19.53
C GLU A 194 1.89 23.07 19.38
N ALA A 195 1.06 22.75 20.37
CA ALA A 195 0.26 21.53 20.38
C ALA A 195 -0.66 21.41 19.15
N GLY A 196 -1.24 22.51 18.69
CA GLY A 196 -2.09 22.54 17.50
C GLY A 196 -1.34 22.15 16.22
N VAL A 197 -0.12 22.66 16.04
CA VAL A 197 0.73 22.34 14.88
C VAL A 197 1.12 20.86 14.89
N TRP A 198 1.58 20.35 16.03
CA TRP A 198 1.94 18.94 16.15
C TRP A 198 0.74 17.99 16.00
N ALA A 199 -0.45 18.38 16.45
CA ALA A 199 -1.68 17.64 16.18
C ALA A 199 -2.05 17.61 14.68
N GLY A 200 -1.80 18.71 13.96
CA GLY A 200 -1.92 18.79 12.50
C GLY A 200 -0.95 17.83 11.79
N ILE A 201 0.33 17.89 12.17
CA ILE A 201 1.38 17.01 11.64
C ILE A 201 1.07 15.54 11.89
N LEU A 202 0.73 15.16 13.13
CA LEU A 202 0.39 13.76 13.45
C LEU A 202 -0.82 13.27 12.65
N SER A 203 -1.83 14.12 12.44
CA SER A 203 -2.98 13.76 11.61
C SER A 203 -2.65 13.68 10.13
N GLY A 204 -1.75 14.54 9.65
CA GLY A 204 -1.13 14.42 8.33
C GLY A 204 -0.35 13.12 8.21
N SER A 205 0.36 12.68 9.25
CA SER A 205 1.12 11.43 9.25
C SER A 205 0.24 10.20 9.17
N VAL A 206 -0.89 10.14 9.87
CA VAL A 206 -1.85 9.02 9.76
C VAL A 206 -2.41 8.94 8.33
N LEU A 207 -2.61 10.07 7.67
CA LEU A 207 -3.02 10.10 6.27
C LEU A 207 -1.89 9.71 5.32
N ALA A 208 -0.69 10.27 5.51
CA ALA A 208 0.51 9.96 4.75
C ALA A 208 0.93 8.49 4.88
N PHE A 209 0.60 7.84 6.00
CA PHE A 209 0.77 6.41 6.22
C PHE A 209 0.19 5.59 5.06
N PHE A 210 -0.96 6.01 4.52
CA PHE A 210 -1.60 5.35 3.38
C PHE A 210 -0.67 5.24 2.18
N ALA A 211 0.16 6.25 1.91
CA ALA A 211 1.07 6.27 0.77
C ALA A 211 2.19 5.24 0.86
N PHE A 212 2.46 4.70 2.05
CA PHE A 212 3.49 3.70 2.29
C PHE A 212 2.92 2.28 2.42
N ILE A 213 1.61 2.11 2.34
CA ILE A 213 0.96 0.79 2.31
C ILE A 213 1.29 0.12 0.98
N GLY A 214 1.71 -1.14 1.03
CA GLY A 214 1.94 -1.97 -0.15
C GLY A 214 3.28 -2.71 -0.13
N PHE A 215 4.25 -2.31 0.70
CA PHE A 215 5.51 -3.06 0.82
C PHE A 215 5.26 -4.47 1.37
N GLU A 216 4.24 -4.63 2.22
CA GLU A 216 3.82 -5.88 2.81
C GLU A 216 3.40 -6.90 1.75
N ASP A 217 2.82 -6.45 0.62
CA ASP A 217 2.36 -7.35 -0.46
C ASP A 217 3.49 -8.17 -1.10
N MET A 218 4.75 -7.74 -0.96
CA MET A 218 5.92 -8.51 -1.41
C MET A 218 5.99 -9.90 -0.78
N VAL A 219 5.48 -10.07 0.44
CA VAL A 219 5.52 -11.37 1.13
C VAL A 219 4.55 -12.37 0.48
N ASN A 220 3.52 -11.91 -0.21
CA ASN A 220 2.52 -12.76 -0.82
C ASN A 220 3.04 -13.51 -2.05
N VAL A 221 4.11 -13.01 -2.68
CA VAL A 221 4.83 -13.67 -3.79
C VAL A 221 6.10 -14.39 -3.33
N ALA A 222 6.27 -14.62 -2.02
CA ALA A 222 7.47 -15.24 -1.45
C ALA A 222 7.84 -16.58 -2.11
N GLU A 223 6.86 -17.39 -2.50
CA GLU A 223 7.07 -18.69 -3.13
C GLU A 223 7.65 -18.62 -4.54
N GLU A 224 7.52 -17.48 -5.22
CA GLU A 224 8.05 -17.22 -6.56
C GLU A 224 9.47 -16.60 -6.52
N VAL A 225 9.97 -16.22 -5.34
CA VAL A 225 11.29 -15.61 -5.16
C VAL A 225 12.39 -16.67 -5.11
N LYS A 226 13.46 -16.49 -5.92
CA LYS A 226 14.59 -17.43 -6.02
C LYS A 226 15.18 -17.82 -4.66
N THR A 227 15.47 -16.82 -3.84
CA THR A 227 16.04 -16.97 -2.49
C THR A 227 15.26 -16.11 -1.50
N ALA A 228 13.96 -16.40 -1.33
CA ALA A 228 13.03 -15.63 -0.50
C ALA A 228 13.60 -15.18 0.85
N ARG A 229 14.23 -16.11 1.59
CA ARG A 229 14.83 -15.87 2.91
C ARG A 229 15.89 -14.75 2.97
N ARG A 230 16.62 -14.51 1.87
CA ARG A 230 17.64 -13.44 1.78
C ARG A 230 17.17 -12.25 0.95
N THR A 231 16.34 -12.50 -0.05
CA THR A 231 15.93 -11.48 -1.02
C THR A 231 14.79 -10.61 -0.50
N LEU A 232 13.75 -11.18 0.13
CA LEU A 232 12.62 -10.41 0.66
C LEU A 232 13.02 -9.38 1.72
N PRO A 233 13.86 -9.70 2.72
CA PRO A 233 14.23 -8.72 3.75
C PRO A 233 14.91 -7.50 3.15
N VAL A 234 15.83 -7.72 2.21
CA VAL A 234 16.54 -6.63 1.51
C VAL A 234 15.59 -5.83 0.62
N ALA A 235 14.69 -6.50 -0.10
CA ALA A 235 13.70 -5.85 -0.96
C ALA A 235 12.76 -4.93 -0.17
N ILE A 236 12.28 -5.37 1.00
CA ILE A 236 11.43 -4.58 1.90
C ILE A 236 12.13 -3.30 2.34
N ILE A 237 13.38 -3.41 2.81
CA ILE A 237 14.16 -2.26 3.29
C ILE A 237 14.49 -1.30 2.14
N LEU A 238 14.87 -1.82 0.97
CA LEU A 238 15.15 -1.00 -0.20
C LEU A 238 13.90 -0.25 -0.68
N THR A 239 12.76 -0.95 -0.77
CA THR A 239 11.47 -0.35 -1.15
C THR A 239 11.11 0.80 -0.21
N LEU A 240 11.21 0.58 1.11
CA LEU A 240 10.91 1.63 2.08
C LEU A 240 11.90 2.80 2.01
N GLY A 241 13.20 2.53 1.88
CA GLY A 241 14.22 3.57 1.77
C GLY A 241 14.01 4.45 0.54
N ILE A 242 13.77 3.84 -0.63
CA ILE A 242 13.53 4.54 -1.89
C ILE A 242 12.22 5.35 -1.82
N THR A 243 11.12 4.74 -1.39
CA THR A 243 9.83 5.46 -1.25
C THR A 243 9.91 6.61 -0.27
N THR A 244 10.58 6.44 0.87
CA THR A 244 10.77 7.52 1.86
C THR A 244 11.49 8.70 1.24
N VAL A 245 12.60 8.46 0.54
CA VAL A 245 13.36 9.53 -0.12
C VAL A 245 12.52 10.22 -1.18
N LEU A 246 11.84 9.46 -2.05
CA LEU A 246 10.97 10.02 -3.09
C LEU A 246 9.84 10.86 -2.51
N TYR A 247 9.14 10.36 -1.49
CA TYR A 247 7.99 11.05 -0.91
C TYR A 247 8.41 12.29 -0.14
N MET A 248 9.55 12.27 0.54
CA MET A 248 10.11 13.46 1.19
C MET A 248 10.46 14.54 0.17
N MET A 249 11.07 14.16 -0.97
CA MET A 249 11.35 15.10 -2.06
C MET A 249 10.07 15.66 -2.67
N ILE A 250 9.08 14.81 -2.98
CA ILE A 250 7.79 15.25 -3.53
C ILE A 250 7.04 16.17 -2.56
N ALA A 251 6.95 15.80 -1.28
CA ALA A 251 6.28 16.62 -0.28
C ALA A 251 6.96 17.99 -0.10
N THR A 252 8.29 18.01 -0.15
CA THR A 252 9.08 19.26 -0.07
C THR A 252 8.83 20.14 -1.29
N VAL A 253 8.95 19.57 -2.49
CA VAL A 253 8.66 20.28 -3.74
C VAL A 253 7.23 20.82 -3.74
N ALA A 254 6.26 20.03 -3.30
CA ALA A 254 4.85 20.42 -3.30
C ALA A 254 4.63 21.73 -2.51
N VAL A 255 5.07 21.77 -1.24
CA VAL A 255 4.83 22.93 -0.36
C VAL A 255 5.68 24.15 -0.71
N VAL A 256 6.80 23.97 -1.43
CA VAL A 256 7.64 25.10 -1.88
C VAL A 256 7.07 25.71 -3.17
N VAL A 257 6.61 24.88 -4.12
CA VAL A 257 6.07 25.36 -5.40
C VAL A 257 4.68 25.96 -5.22
N LEU A 258 3.84 25.38 -4.37
CA LEU A 258 2.44 25.76 -4.21
C LEU A 258 2.11 26.04 -2.73
N PRO A 259 1.34 27.11 -2.45
CA PRO A 259 0.75 27.33 -1.13
C PRO A 259 -0.09 26.12 -0.67
N PRO A 260 -0.06 25.74 0.63
CA PRO A 260 -0.79 24.57 1.13
C PRO A 260 -2.31 24.59 0.90
N ASP A 261 -2.92 25.77 0.89
CA ASP A 261 -4.35 25.97 0.59
C ASP A 261 -4.69 25.66 -0.89
N VAL A 262 -3.79 26.03 -1.81
CA VAL A 262 -3.93 25.68 -3.24
C VAL A 262 -3.75 24.17 -3.44
N LEU A 263 -2.77 23.56 -2.76
CA LEU A 263 -2.58 22.11 -2.76
C LEU A 263 -3.80 21.35 -2.23
N ALA A 264 -4.40 21.85 -1.15
CA ALA A 264 -5.57 21.24 -0.51
C ALA A 264 -6.81 21.24 -1.42
N GLY A 265 -6.94 22.23 -2.31
CA GLY A 265 -8.04 22.32 -3.26
C GLY A 265 -7.88 21.48 -4.52
N SER A 266 -6.72 20.85 -4.74
CA SER A 266 -6.38 20.16 -5.98
C SER A 266 -6.64 18.66 -5.89
N GLU A 267 -7.49 18.12 -6.78
CA GLU A 267 -7.69 16.67 -6.91
C GLU A 267 -6.52 15.95 -7.61
N ALA A 268 -5.65 16.69 -8.31
CA ALA A 268 -4.48 16.18 -9.03
C ALA A 268 -3.20 16.98 -8.69
N PRO A 269 -2.73 16.95 -7.44
CA PRO A 269 -1.69 17.87 -6.95
C PRO A 269 -0.36 17.77 -7.71
N LEU A 270 0.08 16.58 -8.15
CA LEU A 270 1.33 16.47 -8.92
C LEU A 270 1.20 17.02 -10.34
N ALA A 271 0.01 16.91 -10.94
CA ALA A 271 -0.28 17.56 -12.22
C ALA A 271 -0.20 19.09 -12.05
N LEU A 272 -0.79 19.64 -10.98
CA LEU A 272 -0.75 21.07 -10.69
C LEU A 272 0.67 21.59 -10.43
N ILE A 273 1.49 20.85 -9.69
CA ILE A 273 2.92 21.19 -9.49
C ILE A 273 3.64 21.25 -10.83
N TYR A 274 3.39 20.27 -11.71
CA TYR A 274 4.00 20.23 -13.03
C TYR A 274 3.57 21.41 -13.91
N THR A 275 2.28 21.75 -13.95
CA THR A 275 1.80 22.90 -14.73
C THR A 275 2.37 24.20 -14.20
N GLN A 276 2.47 24.36 -12.87
CA GLN A 276 3.01 25.57 -12.26
C GLN A 276 4.52 25.72 -12.55
N ALA A 277 5.27 24.62 -12.54
CA ALA A 277 6.71 24.64 -12.78
C ALA A 277 7.10 24.80 -14.26
N THR A 278 6.26 24.35 -15.21
CA THR A 278 6.61 24.32 -16.65
C THR A 278 5.80 25.26 -17.52
N GLY A 279 4.58 25.62 -17.10
CA GLY A 279 3.56 26.22 -17.97
C GLY A 279 2.99 25.27 -19.04
N ALA A 280 3.41 24.00 -19.06
CA ALA A 280 2.95 23.01 -20.04
C ALA A 280 1.71 22.25 -19.54
N PRO A 281 0.89 21.67 -20.44
CA PRO A 281 -0.28 20.86 -20.04
C PRO A 281 0.09 19.65 -19.19
N ALA A 282 -0.71 19.35 -18.16
CA ALA A 282 -0.51 18.24 -17.23
C ALA A 282 -0.68 16.83 -17.84
N THR A 283 -0.81 16.70 -19.17
CA THR A 283 -1.13 15.45 -19.85
C THR A 283 -0.19 14.31 -19.48
N VAL A 284 1.12 14.56 -19.47
CA VAL A 284 2.14 13.52 -19.20
C VAL A 284 2.03 12.99 -17.78
N ILE A 285 1.96 13.87 -16.79
CA ILE A 285 1.86 13.47 -15.37
C ILE A 285 0.53 12.78 -15.10
N SER A 286 -0.55 13.28 -15.70
CA SER A 286 -1.87 12.69 -15.55
C SER A 286 -1.94 11.28 -16.12
N LEU A 287 -1.39 11.05 -17.32
CA LEU A 287 -1.33 9.70 -17.89
C LEU A 287 -0.52 8.73 -17.03
N ILE A 288 0.62 9.17 -16.48
CA ILE A 288 1.42 8.35 -15.58
C ILE A 288 0.64 8.03 -14.30
N ALA A 289 0.00 9.02 -13.68
CA ALA A 289 -0.82 8.85 -12.49
C ALA A 289 -1.99 7.89 -12.73
N LEU A 290 -2.70 8.01 -13.86
CA LEU A 290 -3.81 7.13 -14.21
C LEU A 290 -3.35 5.67 -14.33
N VAL A 291 -2.21 5.42 -14.95
CA VAL A 291 -1.62 4.07 -15.04
C VAL A 291 -1.25 3.55 -13.65
N ALA A 292 -0.66 4.40 -12.80
CA ALA A 292 -0.27 4.03 -11.44
C ALA A 292 -1.47 3.58 -10.59
N VAL A 293 -2.51 4.40 -10.64
CA VAL A 293 -3.74 4.23 -9.88
C VAL A 293 -4.51 2.99 -10.34
N LEU A 294 -4.57 2.72 -11.66
CA LEU A 294 -5.19 1.51 -12.20
C LEU A 294 -4.48 0.24 -11.72
N ASN A 295 -3.15 0.24 -11.72
CA ASN A 295 -2.36 -0.91 -11.28
C ASN A 295 -2.61 -1.24 -9.80
N GLY A 296 -2.52 -0.24 -8.92
CA GLY A 296 -2.77 -0.41 -7.49
C GLY A 296 -4.18 -0.93 -7.17
N ALA A 297 -5.23 -0.37 -7.79
CA ALA A 297 -6.60 -0.81 -7.54
C ALA A 297 -6.87 -2.23 -8.07
N LEU A 298 -6.32 -2.57 -9.25
CA LEU A 298 -6.51 -3.88 -9.86
C LEU A 298 -5.94 -5.01 -9.00
N ILE A 299 -4.73 -4.83 -8.46
CA ILE A 299 -4.06 -5.82 -7.60
C ILE A 299 -4.94 -6.14 -6.38
N GLN A 300 -5.52 -5.11 -5.77
CA GLN A 300 -6.34 -5.25 -4.57
C GLN A 300 -7.71 -5.89 -4.85
N ILE A 301 -8.33 -5.61 -5.99
CA ILE A 301 -9.56 -6.31 -6.43
C ILE A 301 -9.27 -7.80 -6.65
N ILE A 302 -8.15 -8.13 -7.30
CA ILE A 302 -7.73 -9.52 -7.52
C ILE A 302 -7.50 -10.21 -6.17
N MET A 303 -6.75 -9.58 -5.26
CA MET A 303 -6.48 -10.10 -3.92
C MET A 303 -7.79 -10.35 -3.14
N GLY A 304 -8.70 -9.37 -3.12
CA GLY A 304 -9.99 -9.52 -2.45
C GLY A 304 -10.85 -10.64 -3.03
N SER A 305 -10.87 -10.78 -4.36
CA SER A 305 -11.60 -11.88 -5.01
C SER A 305 -11.05 -13.27 -4.65
N ARG A 306 -9.73 -13.41 -4.48
CA ARG A 306 -9.09 -14.67 -4.08
C ARG A 306 -9.46 -15.07 -2.66
N VAL A 307 -9.61 -14.10 -1.76
CA VAL A 307 -10.05 -14.40 -0.39
C VAL A 307 -11.52 -14.76 -0.34
N LEU A 308 -12.38 -14.02 -1.03
CA LEU A 308 -13.80 -14.41 -1.14
C LEU A 308 -13.96 -15.83 -1.72
N TYR A 309 -13.14 -16.19 -2.71
CA TYR A 309 -13.05 -17.58 -3.20
C TYR A 309 -12.61 -18.57 -2.12
N GLY A 310 -11.51 -18.29 -1.40
CA GLY A 310 -10.98 -19.15 -0.35
C GLY A 310 -11.99 -19.38 0.79
N LEU A 311 -12.73 -18.35 1.18
CA LEU A 311 -13.80 -18.45 2.18
C LEU A 311 -14.96 -19.31 1.73
N SER A 312 -15.30 -19.26 0.44
CA SER A 312 -16.27 -20.17 -0.13
C SER A 312 -15.78 -21.62 -0.14
N ALA A 313 -14.49 -21.85 -0.42
CA ALA A 313 -13.88 -23.18 -0.36
C ALA A 313 -13.88 -23.78 1.06
N GLU A 314 -13.76 -22.94 2.09
CA GLU A 314 -13.86 -23.33 3.50
C GLU A 314 -15.32 -23.43 4.01
N GLY A 315 -16.32 -23.16 3.16
CA GLY A 315 -17.75 -23.29 3.50
C GLY A 315 -18.38 -22.08 4.23
N TRP A 316 -17.66 -20.95 4.32
CA TRP A 316 -18.14 -19.73 4.99
C TRP A 316 -19.04 -18.87 4.11
N LEU A 317 -18.92 -19.01 2.78
CA LEU A 317 -19.74 -18.33 1.79
C LEU A 317 -20.43 -19.36 0.88
N PRO A 318 -21.58 -19.01 0.26
CA PRO A 318 -22.27 -19.91 -0.67
C PRO A 318 -21.31 -20.43 -1.74
N ALA A 319 -21.39 -21.73 -2.06
CA ALA A 319 -20.47 -22.40 -3.00
C ALA A 319 -20.39 -21.74 -4.39
N ILE A 320 -21.41 -20.96 -4.75
CA ILE A 320 -21.44 -20.19 -6.00
C ILE A 320 -20.34 -19.12 -6.06
N VAL A 321 -19.96 -18.54 -4.92
CA VAL A 321 -18.90 -17.52 -4.81
C VAL A 321 -17.53 -18.14 -5.12
N GLY A 322 -17.33 -19.39 -4.73
CA GLY A 322 -16.13 -20.17 -4.98
C GLY A 322 -16.04 -20.79 -6.38
N LYS A 323 -17.02 -20.56 -7.27
CA LYS A 323 -17.00 -21.17 -8.61
C LYS A 323 -15.96 -20.49 -9.49
N ILE A 324 -15.00 -21.26 -10.00
CA ILE A 324 -14.01 -20.81 -10.97
C ILE A 324 -14.58 -20.95 -12.38
N ASP A 325 -14.42 -19.91 -13.20
CA ASP A 325 -14.76 -19.96 -14.61
C ASP A 325 -13.73 -20.80 -15.40
N PRO A 326 -14.16 -21.78 -16.23
CA PRO A 326 -13.24 -22.66 -16.96
C PRO A 326 -12.38 -21.96 -18.01
N ARG A 327 -12.83 -20.82 -18.57
CA ARG A 327 -12.13 -20.10 -19.64
C ARG A 327 -11.07 -19.15 -19.08
N THR A 328 -11.44 -18.34 -18.09
CA THR A 328 -10.54 -17.34 -17.49
C THR A 328 -9.72 -17.91 -16.33
N ARG A 329 -10.11 -19.07 -15.78
CA ARG A 329 -9.52 -19.68 -14.58
C ARG A 329 -9.54 -18.75 -13.36
N THR A 330 -10.54 -17.87 -13.29
CA THR A 330 -10.77 -16.92 -12.19
C THR A 330 -12.12 -17.13 -11.51
N PRO A 331 -12.25 -16.75 -10.22
CA PRO A 331 -13.54 -16.79 -9.51
C PRO A 331 -14.39 -15.56 -9.86
N VAL A 332 -14.99 -15.54 -11.06
CA VAL A 332 -15.69 -14.36 -11.63
C VAL A 332 -16.77 -13.78 -10.70
N ILE A 333 -17.50 -14.62 -9.96
CA ILE A 333 -18.53 -14.16 -9.01
C ILE A 333 -17.89 -13.45 -7.82
N ALA A 334 -16.82 -14.02 -7.25
CA ALA A 334 -16.06 -13.37 -6.19
C ALA A 334 -15.44 -12.04 -6.67
N THR A 335 -14.96 -11.99 -7.91
CA THR A 335 -14.49 -10.74 -8.54
C THR A 335 -15.62 -9.73 -8.63
N GLY A 336 -16.81 -10.12 -9.12
CA GLY A 336 -17.98 -9.23 -9.19
C GLY A 336 -18.39 -8.67 -7.83
N ILE A 337 -18.37 -9.49 -6.78
CA ILE A 337 -18.65 -9.04 -5.40
C ILE A 337 -17.59 -8.04 -4.93
N ALA A 338 -16.30 -8.36 -5.08
CA ALA A 338 -15.21 -7.47 -4.71
C ALA A 338 -15.30 -6.12 -5.44
N THR A 339 -15.50 -6.15 -6.76
CA THR A 339 -15.71 -4.97 -7.59
C THR A 339 -16.95 -4.17 -7.15
N GLY A 340 -18.06 -4.85 -6.82
CA GLY A 340 -19.26 -4.21 -6.30
C GLY A 340 -19.05 -3.50 -4.96
N ILE A 341 -18.27 -4.12 -4.05
CA ILE A 341 -17.88 -3.49 -2.77
C ILE A 341 -17.02 -2.24 -3.05
N VAL A 342 -16.01 -2.35 -3.92
CA VAL A 342 -15.16 -1.20 -4.29
C VAL A 342 -16.00 -0.09 -4.91
N LEU A 343 -16.93 -0.41 -5.81
CA LEU A 343 -17.83 0.57 -6.42
C LEU A 343 -18.69 1.28 -5.38
N ALA A 344 -19.33 0.51 -4.49
CA ALA A 344 -20.18 1.07 -3.44
C ALA A 344 -19.38 1.99 -2.52
N LEU A 345 -18.21 1.54 -2.03
CA LEU A 345 -17.35 2.33 -1.17
C LEU A 345 -16.85 3.60 -1.87
N ALA A 346 -16.45 3.50 -3.15
CA ALA A 346 -15.93 4.63 -3.90
C ALA A 346 -17.01 5.70 -4.17
N LEU A 347 -18.27 5.30 -4.35
CA LEU A 347 -19.39 6.23 -4.57
C LEU A 347 -19.92 6.83 -3.27
N LEU A 348 -19.88 6.08 -2.16
CA LEU A 348 -20.52 6.48 -0.90
C LEU A 348 -19.59 7.23 0.05
N LEU A 349 -18.27 7.01 -0.03
CA LEU A 349 -17.31 7.54 0.93
C LEU A 349 -16.29 8.47 0.27
N PRO A 350 -15.92 9.58 0.93
CA PRO A 350 -14.90 10.47 0.42
C PRO A 350 -13.51 9.85 0.54
N LEU A 351 -12.60 10.30 -0.34
CA LEU A 351 -11.23 9.82 -0.45
C LEU A 351 -10.49 9.80 0.90
N VAL A 352 -10.59 10.89 1.67
CA VAL A 352 -9.92 11.02 2.96
C VAL A 352 -10.42 10.00 3.98
N THR A 353 -11.73 9.72 4.01
CA THR A 353 -12.30 8.69 4.89
C THR A 353 -11.80 7.31 4.50
N LEU A 354 -11.80 6.99 3.21
CA LEU A 354 -11.29 5.71 2.72
C LEU A 354 -9.81 5.52 3.08
N ALA A 355 -8.98 6.54 2.82
CA ALA A 355 -7.56 6.51 3.16
C ALA A 355 -7.32 6.35 4.67
N LEU A 356 -8.04 7.09 5.52
CA LEU A 356 -7.95 6.95 6.97
C LEU A 356 -8.42 5.58 7.46
N THR A 357 -9.53 5.05 6.93
CA THR A 357 -10.02 3.71 7.29
C THR A 357 -9.00 2.64 6.92
N THR A 358 -8.37 2.74 5.75
CA THR A 358 -7.29 1.84 5.34
C THR A 358 -6.10 1.96 6.29
N SER A 359 -5.57 3.18 6.53
CA SER A 359 -4.45 3.42 7.45
C SER A 359 -4.73 2.87 8.84
N MET A 360 -5.89 3.17 9.41
CA MET A 360 -6.28 2.73 10.75
C MET A 360 -6.32 1.21 10.88
N THR A 361 -6.91 0.55 9.88
CA THR A 361 -7.05 -0.90 9.91
C THR A 361 -5.69 -1.58 9.74
N ILE A 362 -4.83 -1.09 8.85
CA ILE A 362 -3.50 -1.67 8.65
C ILE A 362 -2.57 -1.39 9.85
N LEU A 363 -2.69 -0.25 10.51
CA LEU A 363 -1.97 0.04 11.77
C LEU A 363 -2.30 -1.01 12.84
N VAL A 364 -3.56 -1.43 12.95
CA VAL A 364 -3.98 -2.51 13.86
C VAL A 364 -3.35 -3.85 13.45
N VAL A 365 -3.39 -4.20 12.16
CA VAL A 365 -2.74 -5.41 11.63
C VAL A 365 -1.24 -5.40 11.94
N PHE A 366 -0.56 -4.29 11.67
CA PHE A 366 0.86 -4.10 11.90
C PHE A 366 1.23 -4.12 13.37
N ALA A 367 0.39 -3.59 14.27
CA ALA A 367 0.58 -3.74 15.71
C ALA A 367 0.62 -5.23 16.09
N ILE A 368 -0.34 -6.02 15.61
CA ILE A 368 -0.43 -7.46 15.92
C ILE A 368 0.74 -8.24 15.32
N VAL A 369 1.17 -7.92 14.08
CA VAL A 369 2.35 -8.53 13.45
C VAL A 369 3.64 -8.19 14.20
N ASN A 370 3.82 -6.94 14.63
CA ASN A 370 4.95 -6.54 15.46
C ASN A 370 4.96 -7.31 16.79
N LEU A 371 3.80 -7.43 17.45
CA LEU A 371 3.68 -8.21 18.67
C LEU A 371 3.95 -9.71 18.45
N ALA A 372 3.54 -10.26 17.30
CA ALA A 372 3.85 -11.63 16.90
C ALA A 372 5.36 -11.85 16.84
N LEU A 373 6.10 -10.98 16.14
CA LEU A 373 7.56 -11.09 16.08
C LEU A 373 8.20 -10.92 17.46
N TRP A 374 7.72 -9.98 18.27
CA TRP A 374 8.25 -9.79 19.63
C TRP A 374 8.12 -11.06 20.48
N ARG A 375 7.02 -11.81 20.34
CA ARG A 375 6.81 -13.11 20.99
C ARG A 375 7.69 -14.21 20.41
N ILE A 376 7.80 -14.31 19.08
CA ILE A 376 8.67 -15.27 18.38
C ILE A 376 10.11 -15.11 18.86
N LYS A 377 10.60 -13.88 18.95
CA LYS A 377 11.97 -13.57 19.44
C LYS A 377 12.17 -13.88 20.91
N GLY A 378 11.10 -14.02 21.70
CA GLY A 378 11.18 -14.51 23.07
C GLY A 378 11.49 -16.01 23.16
N GLN A 379 11.12 -16.78 22.14
CA GLN A 379 11.31 -18.23 22.09
C GLN A 379 12.55 -18.62 21.26
N ASP A 380 12.74 -17.97 20.10
CA ASP A 380 13.86 -18.19 19.19
C ASP A 380 14.49 -16.85 18.76
N PRO A 381 15.42 -16.30 19.58
CA PRO A 381 15.95 -14.96 19.36
C PRO A 381 16.77 -14.80 18.07
N LYS A 382 17.57 -15.82 17.70
CA LYS A 382 18.55 -15.77 16.60
C LYS A 382 18.64 -17.10 15.84
N PRO A 383 17.65 -17.44 15.00
CA PRO A 383 17.74 -18.61 14.13
C PRO A 383 18.88 -18.48 13.11
N GLN A 384 19.53 -19.59 12.81
CA GLN A 384 20.62 -19.62 11.83
C GLN A 384 20.13 -19.22 10.42
N GLY A 385 20.89 -18.36 9.75
CA GLY A 385 20.63 -17.94 8.36
C GLY A 385 19.43 -17.03 8.16
N VAL A 386 18.97 -16.34 9.21
CA VAL A 386 17.89 -15.34 9.19
C VAL A 386 18.47 -13.95 9.42
N MET A 387 17.97 -12.95 8.70
CA MET A 387 18.25 -11.55 9.01
C MET A 387 17.45 -11.14 10.25
N THR A 388 18.13 -10.89 11.38
CA THR A 388 17.48 -10.56 12.65
C THR A 388 17.76 -9.13 13.08
N PHE A 389 16.77 -8.47 13.65
CA PHE A 389 16.89 -7.13 14.23
C PHE A 389 16.78 -7.17 15.76
N PRO A 390 17.21 -6.13 16.48
CA PRO A 390 16.99 -6.02 17.92
C PRO A 390 15.51 -6.19 18.33
N ARG A 391 15.25 -6.87 19.46
CA ARG A 391 13.89 -7.13 19.96
C ARG A 391 13.11 -5.86 20.34
N TRP A 392 13.80 -4.75 20.60
CA TRP A 392 13.13 -3.48 20.86
C TRP A 392 12.42 -2.92 19.62
N ILE A 393 12.83 -3.27 18.40
CA ILE A 393 12.21 -2.78 17.16
C ILE A 393 10.75 -3.21 17.03
N PRO A 394 10.41 -4.52 17.10
CA PRO A 394 9.00 -4.93 17.10
C PRO A 394 8.23 -4.41 18.32
N GLY A 395 8.88 -4.23 19.47
CA GLY A 395 8.26 -3.61 20.65
C GLY A 395 7.87 -2.14 20.41
N ALA A 396 8.81 -1.36 19.87
CA ALA A 396 8.59 0.04 19.49
C ALA A 396 7.57 0.15 18.36
N GLY A 397 7.62 -0.74 17.36
CA GLY A 397 6.64 -0.84 16.29
C GLY A 397 5.23 -1.06 16.83
N PHE A 398 5.04 -2.02 17.73
CA PHE A 398 3.74 -2.24 18.39
C PHE A 398 3.24 -0.98 19.09
N LEU A 399 4.06 -0.34 19.93
CA LEU A 399 3.68 0.85 20.67
C LEU A 399 3.37 2.04 19.74
N ALA A 400 4.16 2.25 18.70
CA ALA A 400 3.95 3.34 17.74
C ALA A 400 2.64 3.16 16.95
N ASN A 401 2.35 1.94 16.46
CA ASN A 401 1.10 1.66 15.76
C ASN A 401 -0.11 1.86 16.69
N VAL A 402 -0.05 1.36 17.93
CA VAL A 402 -1.12 1.55 18.93
C VAL A 402 -1.30 3.03 19.28
N ALA A 403 -0.21 3.79 19.41
CA ALA A 403 -0.27 5.22 19.70
C ALA A 403 -0.95 6.01 18.57
N PHE A 404 -0.63 5.69 17.30
CA PHE A 404 -1.29 6.30 16.15
C PHE A 404 -2.78 5.97 16.08
N VAL A 405 -3.14 4.70 16.35
CA VAL A 405 -4.53 4.27 16.43
C VAL A 405 -5.27 5.04 17.53
N GLY A 406 -4.69 5.11 18.72
CA GLY A 406 -5.26 5.82 19.86
C GLY A 406 -5.42 7.31 19.61
N PHE A 407 -4.40 7.96 19.04
CA PHE A 407 -4.45 9.38 18.65
C PHE A 407 -5.62 9.67 17.70
N GLN A 408 -5.79 8.85 16.66
CA GLN A 408 -6.84 9.05 15.68
C GLN A 408 -8.25 8.80 16.27
N ILE A 409 -8.40 7.82 17.16
CA ILE A 409 -9.67 7.56 17.87
C ILE A 409 -10.03 8.74 18.77
N VAL A 410 -9.08 9.27 19.55
CA VAL A 410 -9.31 10.44 20.42
C VAL A 410 -9.72 11.65 19.58
N ARG A 411 -9.07 11.87 18.44
CA ARG A 411 -9.42 12.96 17.52
C ARG A 411 -10.86 12.83 16.96
N TRP A 412 -11.31 11.62 16.65
CA TRP A 412 -12.69 11.38 16.22
C TRP A 412 -13.71 11.54 17.34
N ALA A 413 -13.35 11.23 18.59
CA ALA A 413 -14.24 11.37 19.73
C ALA A 413 -14.33 12.79 20.29
N GLY A 414 -13.31 13.61 20.06
CA GLY A 414 -13.21 14.99 20.56
C GLY A 414 -13.56 16.08 19.55
N GLY A 415 -13.92 15.72 18.31
CA GLY A 415 -14.50 16.61 17.31
C GLY A 415 -15.99 16.40 17.20
#